data_AF-A0A1R4ES25-F1
#
_entry.id   AF-A0A1R4ES25-F1
#
_cell.length_a   1.000
_cell.length_b   1.000
_cell.length_c   1.000
_cell.angle_alpha   90.00
_cell.angle_beta   90.00
_cell.angle_gamma   90.00
#
_symmetry.space_group_name_H-M   'P 1'
#
loop_
_entity.id
_entity.type
_entity.pdbx_description
1 polymer ?
#
loop_
_entity_poly.entity_id
_entity_poly.type
_entity_poly.pdbx_seq_one_letter_code
_entity_poly.pdbx_strand_id
1 'polypeptide(L)'
;MDSKPFLILDLNDIDETLVPELSKLSRDVFDVDSIISSAEELKYIGQLKRVIARQFQEPDESWIKLLTGQVYDGAFTARVREQFTGLVNKASRQFLSDQVNDRLKAALRDTSNGGGASEQELAASVTSEEVVAEDLAHDGIETTFEELEGFQIVRAIVCSNVKPHRVVYRDAKSYFAVLLDDNNRRTIARLHFNRSQKYLGVFDDNKVETRHPITSLDEIYDYADKLRETADRHDTAAA
;
A
#
# COMPACT_ATOMS: atom_id res chain seq x y z
N MET A 1 -10.51 41.67 -13.21
CA MET A 1 -10.79 40.22 -13.26
C MET A 1 -9.47 39.50 -13.27
N ASP A 2 -9.30 38.57 -12.33
CA ASP A 2 -8.03 37.87 -12.11
C ASP A 2 -7.74 36.90 -13.28
N SER A 3 -6.47 36.78 -13.68
CA SER A 3 -6.09 36.01 -14.87
C SER A 3 -5.99 34.50 -14.61
N LYS A 4 -6.06 34.08 -13.34
CA LYS A 4 -5.98 32.67 -12.92
C LYS A 4 -7.25 32.27 -12.16
N PRO A 5 -7.85 31.10 -12.48
CA PRO A 5 -9.03 30.62 -11.78
C PRO A 5 -8.72 30.33 -10.31
N PHE A 6 -9.61 30.75 -9.41
CA PHE A 6 -9.49 30.55 -7.96
C PHE A 6 -9.94 29.15 -7.51
N LEU A 7 -10.82 28.50 -8.28
CA LEU A 7 -11.29 27.13 -8.07
C LEU A 7 -11.37 26.40 -9.40
N ILE A 8 -10.83 25.18 -9.44
CA ILE A 8 -10.99 24.25 -10.56
C ILE A 8 -11.62 23.01 -9.96
N LEU A 9 -12.85 22.72 -10.37
CA LEU A 9 -13.64 21.58 -9.92
C LEU A 9 -13.74 20.59 -11.07
N ASP A 10 -13.33 19.35 -10.85
CA ASP A 10 -13.65 18.24 -11.74
C ASP A 10 -14.99 17.63 -11.29
N LEU A 11 -15.97 17.58 -12.18
CA LEU A 11 -17.29 17.02 -11.87
C LEU A 11 -17.28 15.48 -11.91
N ASN A 12 -16.28 14.86 -12.51
CA ASN A 12 -16.12 13.41 -12.53
C ASN A 12 -15.34 12.89 -11.30
N ASP A 13 -14.57 13.75 -10.65
CA ASP A 13 -13.79 13.46 -9.44
C ASP A 13 -13.90 14.64 -8.46
N ILE A 14 -15.05 14.71 -7.78
CA ILE A 14 -15.35 15.79 -6.84
C ILE A 14 -14.59 15.53 -5.55
N ASP A 15 -13.59 16.37 -5.25
CA ASP A 15 -12.95 16.40 -3.94
C ASP A 15 -13.98 16.83 -2.88
N GLU A 16 -14.43 15.88 -2.05
CA GLU A 16 -15.42 16.10 -0.99
C GLU A 16 -15.01 17.18 0.01
N THR A 17 -13.71 17.49 0.11
CA THR A 17 -13.21 18.59 0.96
C THR A 17 -13.60 19.98 0.43
N LEU A 18 -13.96 20.09 -0.85
CA LEU A 18 -14.43 21.33 -1.48
C LEU A 18 -15.93 21.55 -1.30
N VAL A 19 -16.70 20.51 -0.94
CA VAL A 19 -18.17 20.57 -0.81
C VAL A 19 -18.66 21.58 0.25
N PRO A 20 -18.06 21.64 1.46
CA PRO A 20 -18.44 22.65 2.46
C PRO A 20 -18.16 24.07 1.96
N GLU A 21 -17.08 24.29 1.22
CA GLU A 21 -16.70 25.60 0.68
C GLU A 21 -17.59 26.01 -0.50
N LEU A 22 -17.98 25.06 -1.36
CA LEU A 22 -18.97 25.27 -2.42
C LEU A 22 -20.35 25.62 -1.86
N SER A 23 -20.73 25.05 -0.70
CA SER A 23 -22.01 25.34 -0.06
C SER A 23 -22.13 26.80 0.39
N LYS A 24 -21.02 27.42 0.80
CA LYS A 24 -20.94 28.85 1.16
C LYS A 24 -21.10 29.78 -0.05
N LEU A 25 -20.89 29.27 -1.27
CA LEU A 25 -21.10 29.98 -2.52
C LEU A 25 -22.54 29.86 -3.04
N SER A 26 -23.41 29.13 -2.33
CA SER A 26 -24.83 28.96 -2.70
C SER A 26 -25.67 30.17 -2.33
N ARG A 27 -26.78 30.37 -3.06
CA ARG A 27 -27.63 31.57 -3.00
C ARG A 27 -28.20 31.86 -1.60
N ASP A 28 -28.37 30.82 -0.78
CA ASP A 28 -29.05 30.92 0.51
C ASP A 28 -28.14 31.42 1.66
N VAL A 29 -26.81 31.43 1.47
CA VAL A 29 -25.79 31.81 2.49
C VAL A 29 -24.83 32.90 1.98
N PHE A 30 -25.25 33.65 0.96
CA PHE A 30 -24.38 34.51 0.18
C PHE A 30 -23.98 35.81 0.92
N ASP A 31 -22.73 35.92 1.35
CA ASP A 31 -22.10 37.13 1.92
C ASP A 31 -20.87 37.55 1.09
N VAL A 32 -20.91 38.73 0.47
CA VAL A 32 -19.92 39.19 -0.50
C VAL A 32 -18.53 39.34 0.12
N ASP A 33 -18.43 39.90 1.32
CA ASP A 33 -17.13 40.14 1.97
C ASP A 33 -16.51 38.82 2.45
N SER A 34 -17.34 37.92 3.00
CA SER A 34 -16.90 36.56 3.35
C SER A 34 -16.50 35.74 2.12
N ILE A 35 -17.21 35.86 1.00
CA ILE A 35 -16.91 35.11 -0.23
C ILE A 35 -15.60 35.57 -0.85
N ILE A 36 -15.32 36.88 -0.87
CA ILE A 36 -14.05 37.40 -1.41
C ILE A 36 -12.89 36.87 -0.57
N SER A 37 -12.99 36.94 0.76
CA SER A 37 -11.97 36.41 1.67
C SER A 37 -11.79 34.89 1.51
N SER A 38 -12.87 34.12 1.46
CA SER A 38 -12.81 32.66 1.28
C SER A 38 -12.28 32.28 -0.11
N ALA A 39 -12.60 33.05 -1.15
CA ALA A 39 -12.08 32.82 -2.50
C ALA A 39 -10.58 33.13 -2.60
N GLU A 40 -10.11 34.18 -1.93
CA GLU A 40 -8.67 34.49 -1.84
C GLU A 40 -7.92 33.40 -1.07
N GLU A 41 -8.46 32.94 0.05
CA GLU A 41 -7.90 31.84 0.82
C GLU A 41 -7.82 30.55 -0.01
N LEU A 42 -8.91 30.15 -0.66
CA LEU A 42 -8.94 28.98 -1.54
C LEU A 42 -7.93 29.08 -2.69
N LYS A 43 -7.78 30.27 -3.27
CA LYS A 43 -6.77 30.54 -4.30
C LYS A 43 -5.36 30.28 -3.77
N TYR A 44 -5.02 30.83 -2.60
CA TYR A 44 -3.69 30.65 -2.02
C TYR A 44 -3.45 29.22 -1.53
N ILE A 45 -4.45 28.56 -0.92
CA ILE A 45 -4.37 27.15 -0.54
C ILE A 45 -4.13 26.27 -1.77
N GLY A 46 -4.89 26.47 -2.85
CA GLY A 46 -4.70 25.72 -4.09
C GLY A 46 -3.32 25.94 -4.71
N GLN A 47 -2.82 27.17 -4.68
CA GLN A 47 -1.46 27.48 -5.15
C GLN A 47 -0.38 26.84 -4.27
N LEU A 48 -0.52 26.92 -2.95
CA LEU A 48 0.39 26.30 -1.99
C LEU A 48 0.42 24.78 -2.16
N LYS A 49 -0.76 24.13 -2.29
CA LYS A 49 -0.85 22.68 -2.57
C LYS A 49 -0.07 22.30 -3.82
N ARG A 50 -0.18 23.07 -4.91
CA ARG A 50 0.58 22.82 -6.15
C ARG A 50 2.08 22.99 -5.96
N VAL A 51 2.51 24.04 -5.25
CA VAL A 51 3.93 24.27 -4.97
C VAL A 51 4.49 23.15 -4.10
N ILE A 52 3.78 22.75 -3.05
CA ILE A 52 4.18 21.64 -2.18
C ILE A 52 4.28 20.35 -2.99
N ALA A 53 3.26 20.00 -3.77
CA ALA A 53 3.28 18.80 -4.62
C ALA A 53 4.50 18.79 -5.57
N ARG A 54 4.83 19.95 -6.16
CA ARG A 54 6.04 20.10 -6.98
C ARG A 54 7.32 19.86 -6.18
N GLN A 55 7.46 20.44 -4.98
CA GLN A 55 8.65 20.23 -4.14
C GLN A 55 8.82 18.77 -3.71
N PHE A 56 7.72 18.04 -3.53
CA PHE A 56 7.77 16.60 -3.20
C PHE A 56 8.21 15.73 -4.39
N GLN A 57 7.90 16.13 -5.63
CA GLN A 57 8.35 15.43 -6.84
C GLN A 57 9.78 15.81 -7.25
N GLU A 58 10.05 17.12 -7.24
CA GLU A 58 11.29 17.74 -7.68
C GLU A 58 11.67 18.85 -6.68
N PRO A 59 12.40 18.51 -5.60
CA PRO A 59 12.74 19.47 -4.55
C PRO A 59 13.77 20.49 -5.06
N ASP A 60 13.44 21.77 -4.91
CA ASP A 60 14.38 22.85 -5.25
C ASP A 60 15.48 23.06 -4.19
N GLU A 61 16.51 23.81 -4.55
CA GLU A 61 17.66 24.08 -3.68
C GLU A 61 17.26 24.81 -2.39
N SER A 62 16.22 25.65 -2.44
CA SER A 62 15.74 26.40 -1.27
C SER A 62 15.06 25.48 -0.26
N TRP A 63 14.27 24.53 -0.75
CA TRP A 63 13.61 23.49 0.03
C TRP A 63 14.62 22.55 0.66
N ILE A 64 15.61 22.11 -0.10
CA ILE A 64 16.69 21.25 0.41
C ILE A 64 17.47 21.96 1.50
N LYS A 65 17.82 23.25 1.30
CA LYS A 65 18.52 24.05 2.30
C LYS A 65 17.70 24.22 3.58
N LEU A 66 16.40 24.48 3.46
CA LEU A 66 15.49 24.63 4.60
C LEU A 66 15.47 23.34 5.44
N LEU A 67 15.23 22.19 4.80
CA LEU A 67 15.17 20.90 5.49
C LEU A 67 16.52 20.51 6.08
N THR A 68 17.61 20.71 5.33
CA THR A 68 18.97 20.41 5.81
C THR A 68 19.29 21.22 7.07
N GLY A 69 18.92 22.50 7.11
CA GLY A 69 19.16 23.37 8.27
C GLY A 69 18.41 22.96 9.55
N GLN A 70 17.40 22.08 9.45
CA GLN A 70 16.68 21.57 10.63
C GLN A 70 17.27 20.27 11.18
N VAL A 71 18.07 19.54 10.38
CA VAL A 71 18.59 18.22 10.74
C VAL A 71 20.12 18.16 10.78
N TYR A 72 20.79 19.20 10.30
CA TYR A 72 22.24 19.29 10.22
C TYR A 72 22.74 20.60 10.82
N ASP A 73 23.48 20.49 11.92
CA ASP A 73 24.03 21.64 12.66
C ASP A 73 25.29 22.26 12.01
N GLY A 74 25.75 21.75 10.87
CA GLY A 74 26.94 22.21 10.17
C GLY A 74 26.67 23.20 9.04
N ALA A 75 27.73 23.79 8.48
CA ALA A 75 27.61 24.72 7.36
C ALA A 75 27.08 24.03 6.09
N PHE A 76 26.14 24.69 5.40
CA PHE A 76 25.60 24.22 4.13
C PHE A 76 26.60 24.40 2.98
N THR A 77 27.56 23.47 2.89
CA THR A 77 28.58 23.43 1.82
C THR A 77 28.07 22.72 0.57
N ALA A 78 28.76 22.85 -0.57
CA ALA A 78 28.38 22.18 -1.82
C ALA A 78 28.31 20.65 -1.69
N ARG A 79 29.20 20.05 -0.89
CA ARG A 79 29.21 18.61 -0.60
C ARG A 79 27.99 18.17 0.22
N VAL A 80 27.63 18.95 1.24
CA VAL A 80 26.44 18.72 2.07
C VAL A 80 25.19 18.86 1.19
N ARG A 81 25.12 19.90 0.36
CA ARG A 81 24.01 20.10 -0.59
C ARG A 81 23.79 18.87 -1.47
N GLU A 82 24.81 18.39 -2.15
CA GLU A 82 24.68 17.25 -3.07
C GLU A 82 24.21 15.97 -2.36
N GLN A 83 24.76 15.71 -1.17
CA GLN A 83 24.34 14.59 -0.33
C GLN A 83 22.87 14.74 0.11
N PHE A 84 22.48 15.91 0.60
CA PHE A 84 21.13 16.16 1.09
C PHE A 84 20.09 16.28 -0.02
N THR A 85 20.46 16.67 -1.25
CA THR A 85 19.56 16.62 -2.41
C THR A 85 19.04 15.19 -2.63
N GLY A 86 19.93 14.19 -2.61
CA GLY A 86 19.54 12.79 -2.74
C GLY A 86 18.72 12.29 -1.56
N LEU A 87 19.09 12.65 -0.34
CA LEU A 87 18.38 12.25 0.88
C LEU A 87 16.98 12.87 0.95
N VAL A 88 16.83 14.16 0.63
CA VAL A 88 15.54 14.87 0.64
C VAL A 88 14.60 14.27 -0.40
N ASN A 89 15.09 13.93 -1.60
CA ASN A 89 14.26 13.29 -2.63
C ASN A 89 13.78 11.90 -2.16
N LYS A 90 14.68 11.09 -1.61
CA LYS A 90 14.33 9.77 -1.07
C LYS A 90 13.34 9.87 0.10
N ALA A 91 13.59 10.75 1.05
CA ALA A 91 12.73 10.97 2.21
C ALA A 91 11.34 11.50 1.81
N SER A 92 11.26 12.41 0.83
CA SER A 92 9.98 12.96 0.35
C SER A 92 9.11 11.88 -0.29
N ARG A 93 9.70 10.99 -1.09
CA ARG A 93 8.99 9.85 -1.70
C ARG A 93 8.53 8.84 -0.66
N GLN A 94 9.41 8.52 0.29
CA GLN A 94 9.08 7.60 1.37
C GLN A 94 7.95 8.15 2.24
N PHE A 95 8.03 9.41 2.65
CA PHE A 95 6.98 10.07 3.43
C PHE A 95 5.63 10.06 2.72
N LEU A 96 5.58 10.33 1.40
CA LEU A 96 4.33 10.26 0.65
C LEU A 96 3.75 8.84 0.63
N SER A 97 4.61 7.84 0.44
CA SER A 97 4.21 6.43 0.49
C SER A 97 3.66 6.06 1.87
N ASP A 98 4.31 6.52 2.93
CA ASP A 98 3.89 6.28 4.31
C ASP A 98 2.54 6.96 4.61
N GLN A 99 2.33 8.21 4.19
CA GLN A 99 1.04 8.91 4.37
C GLN A 99 -0.11 8.24 3.62
N VAL A 100 0.14 7.74 2.40
CA VAL A 100 -0.87 6.98 1.65
C VAL A 100 -1.17 5.68 2.38
N ASN A 101 -0.14 4.98 2.86
CA ASN A 101 -0.31 3.74 3.61
C ASN A 101 -1.06 3.98 4.93
N ASP A 102 -0.74 5.03 5.67
CA ASP A 102 -1.43 5.42 6.91
C ASP A 102 -2.90 5.76 6.66
N ARG A 103 -3.21 6.49 5.59
CA ARG A 103 -4.60 6.81 5.22
C ARG A 103 -5.37 5.57 4.79
N LEU A 104 -4.72 4.65 4.06
CA LEU A 104 -5.30 3.35 3.71
C LEU A 104 -5.55 2.51 4.97
N LYS A 105 -4.58 2.43 5.88
CA LYS A 105 -4.71 1.74 7.18
C LYS A 105 -5.85 2.35 8.01
N ALA A 106 -5.99 3.68 8.05
CA ALA A 106 -7.06 4.36 8.75
C ALA A 106 -8.45 4.07 8.14
N ALA A 107 -8.57 4.13 6.81
CA ALA A 107 -9.81 3.80 6.11
C ALA A 107 -10.19 2.32 6.27
N LEU A 108 -9.21 1.42 6.23
CA LEU A 108 -9.41 -0.02 6.48
C LEU A 108 -9.88 -0.28 7.92
N ARG A 109 -9.35 0.44 8.91
CA ARG A 109 -9.80 0.37 10.31
C ARG A 109 -11.24 0.85 10.50
N ASP A 110 -11.66 1.86 9.74
CA ASP A 110 -13.04 2.35 9.75
C ASP A 110 -14.00 1.33 9.10
N THR A 111 -13.55 0.61 8.07
CA THR A 111 -14.34 -0.49 7.47
C THR A 111 -14.33 -1.81 8.26
N SER A 112 -13.41 -1.97 9.22
CA SER A 112 -13.22 -3.22 9.98
C SER A 112 -13.69 -3.15 11.44
N ASN A 113 -14.15 -2.00 11.93
CA ASN A 113 -14.59 -1.87 13.33
C ASN A 113 -16.11 -1.91 13.51
N GLY A 114 -16.67 -3.09 13.24
CA GLY A 114 -17.79 -3.60 14.02
C GLY A 114 -17.26 -4.36 15.22
N GLY A 115 -16.83 -3.66 16.28
CA GLY A 115 -16.66 -4.25 17.61
C GLY A 115 -15.34 -3.97 18.32
N GLY A 116 -15.42 -3.10 19.33
CA GLY A 116 -14.80 -3.34 20.64
C GLY A 116 -13.33 -2.94 20.81
N ALA A 117 -13.13 -1.92 21.64
CA ALA A 117 -11.84 -1.52 22.19
C ALA A 117 -11.16 -2.64 23.02
N SER A 118 -9.82 -2.67 23.01
CA SER A 118 -9.03 -2.75 24.24
C SER A 118 -7.56 -2.39 23.96
N GLU A 119 -7.09 -1.37 24.66
CA GLU A 119 -5.69 -1.23 25.06
C GLU A 119 -5.35 -2.29 26.12
N GLN A 120 -4.10 -2.76 26.14
CA GLN A 120 -3.23 -3.04 27.30
C GLN A 120 -2.23 -4.20 27.05
N GLU A 121 -0.98 -3.79 26.81
CA GLU A 121 0.20 -4.04 27.65
C GLU A 121 0.55 -5.43 28.25
N LEU A 122 1.86 -5.72 28.15
CA LEU A 122 2.78 -6.39 29.09
C LEU A 122 3.13 -7.89 28.90
N ALA A 123 4.30 -8.08 28.29
CA ALA A 123 5.56 -8.58 28.87
C ALA A 123 5.76 -10.05 29.32
N ALA A 124 6.98 -10.52 28.97
CA ALA A 124 7.81 -11.60 29.53
C ALA A 124 7.37 -13.05 29.20
N SER A 125 8.14 -13.90 28.52
CA SER A 125 9.54 -14.38 28.70
C SER A 125 9.44 -15.91 28.85
N VAL A 126 10.09 -16.70 27.99
CA VAL A 126 11.05 -17.78 28.36
C VAL A 126 11.66 -18.36 27.06
N THR A 127 12.98 -18.39 27.10
CA THR A 127 14.04 -19.01 26.28
C THR A 127 13.81 -20.43 25.75
N SER A 128 14.29 -20.71 24.53
CA SER A 128 15.52 -21.52 24.30
C SER A 128 15.89 -21.66 22.81
N GLU A 129 17.15 -21.28 22.53
CA GLU A 129 18.13 -21.82 21.57
C GLU A 129 17.92 -21.78 20.04
N GLU A 130 18.64 -20.82 19.44
CA GLU A 130 19.55 -20.93 18.28
C GLU A 130 19.03 -21.53 16.96
N VAL A 131 18.09 -20.84 16.31
CA VAL A 131 18.14 -20.59 14.84
C VAL A 131 17.39 -19.28 14.52
N VAL A 132 17.83 -18.14 15.06
CA VAL A 132 17.13 -16.85 14.82
C VAL A 132 18.15 -15.72 14.62
N ALA A 133 18.43 -15.41 13.36
CA ALA A 133 19.08 -14.14 13.00
C ALA A 133 18.36 -13.39 11.86
N GLU A 134 17.23 -13.89 11.33
CA GLU A 134 16.53 -13.24 10.21
C GLU A 134 15.01 -13.07 10.43
N ASP A 135 14.48 -13.37 11.62
CA ASP A 135 13.01 -13.39 11.86
C ASP A 135 12.49 -12.25 12.74
N LEU A 136 13.16 -11.08 12.73
CA LEU A 136 12.83 -9.93 13.60
C LEU A 136 12.41 -8.66 12.84
N ALA A 137 11.85 -8.76 11.63
CA ALA A 137 11.45 -7.56 10.87
C ALA A 137 10.05 -7.59 10.22
N HIS A 138 9.14 -8.50 10.59
CA HIS A 138 7.73 -8.42 10.16
C HIS A 138 6.79 -8.69 11.33
N ASP A 139 6.46 -7.63 12.08
CA ASP A 139 5.49 -7.66 13.18
C ASP A 139 4.07 -7.31 12.71
N GLY A 140 3.63 -7.95 11.62
CA GLY A 140 2.28 -7.77 11.08
C GLY A 140 1.99 -8.73 9.94
N ILE A 141 0.74 -9.19 9.86
CA ILE A 141 0.15 -9.75 8.63
C ILE A 141 -0.06 -8.55 7.70
N GLU A 142 0.98 -8.17 6.96
CA GLU A 142 0.92 -7.07 6.00
C GLU A 142 0.92 -7.67 4.60
N THR A 143 -0.26 -7.74 3.98
CA THR A 143 -0.39 -8.14 2.59
C THR A 143 0.33 -7.13 1.70
N THR A 144 1.45 -7.53 1.15
CA THR A 144 2.27 -6.71 0.26
C THR A 144 1.67 -6.64 -1.14
N PHE A 145 1.98 -5.57 -1.87
CA PHE A 145 1.55 -5.43 -3.27
C PHE A 145 2.07 -6.58 -4.14
N GLU A 146 3.27 -7.08 -3.84
CA GLU A 146 3.88 -8.21 -4.54
C GLU A 146 3.11 -9.52 -4.32
N GLU A 147 2.59 -9.77 -3.12
CA GLU A 147 1.72 -10.92 -2.85
C GLU A 147 0.38 -10.80 -3.58
N LEU A 148 -0.18 -9.60 -3.68
CA LEU A 148 -1.39 -9.34 -4.46
C LEU A 148 -1.16 -9.56 -5.95
N GLU A 149 -0.03 -9.11 -6.51
CA GLU A 149 0.34 -9.39 -7.90
C GLU A 149 0.53 -10.88 -8.16
N GLY A 150 1.28 -11.57 -7.28
CA GLY A 150 1.43 -13.02 -7.33
C GLY A 150 0.10 -13.76 -7.26
N PHE A 151 -0.82 -13.30 -6.41
CA PHE A 151 -2.19 -13.81 -6.35
C PHE A 151 -2.95 -13.61 -7.66
N GLN A 152 -2.88 -12.43 -8.27
CA GLN A 152 -3.55 -12.19 -9.55
C GLN A 152 -3.00 -13.09 -10.65
N ILE A 153 -1.68 -13.34 -10.66
CA ILE A 153 -1.06 -14.28 -11.60
C ILE A 153 -1.59 -15.69 -11.37
N VAL A 154 -1.55 -16.21 -10.13
CA VAL A 154 -2.09 -17.54 -9.80
C VAL A 154 -3.57 -17.62 -10.19
N ARG A 155 -4.38 -16.62 -9.82
CA ARG A 155 -5.81 -16.56 -10.14
C ARG A 155 -6.06 -16.54 -11.64
N ALA A 156 -5.25 -15.83 -12.42
CA ALA A 156 -5.33 -15.81 -13.88
C ALA A 156 -4.95 -17.16 -14.50
N ILE A 157 -4.00 -17.88 -13.91
CA ILE A 157 -3.60 -19.22 -14.37
C ILE A 157 -4.72 -20.23 -14.16
N VAL A 158 -5.35 -20.25 -12.97
CA VAL A 158 -6.39 -21.24 -12.62
C VAL A 158 -7.78 -20.89 -13.12
N CYS A 159 -8.02 -19.68 -13.64
CA CYS A 159 -9.34 -19.29 -14.15
C CYS A 159 -9.81 -20.09 -15.38
N SER A 160 -8.89 -20.80 -16.05
CA SER A 160 -9.21 -21.73 -17.13
C SER A 160 -10.02 -22.94 -16.67
N ASN A 161 -9.87 -23.34 -15.40
CA ASN A 161 -10.47 -24.55 -14.83
C ASN A 161 -11.58 -24.20 -13.83
N VAL A 162 -11.34 -23.22 -12.97
CA VAL A 162 -12.26 -22.83 -11.89
C VAL A 162 -12.72 -21.39 -12.03
N LYS A 163 -13.95 -21.09 -11.57
CA LYS A 163 -14.50 -19.74 -11.66
C LYS A 163 -13.66 -18.77 -10.81
N PRO A 164 -13.29 -17.58 -11.34
CA PRO A 164 -12.38 -16.64 -10.66
C PRO A 164 -12.83 -16.13 -9.28
N HIS A 165 -14.12 -16.18 -8.96
CA HIS A 165 -14.66 -15.73 -7.67
C HIS A 165 -14.47 -16.78 -6.55
N ARG A 166 -14.17 -18.03 -6.91
CA ARG A 166 -13.91 -19.11 -5.96
C ARG A 166 -12.47 -19.12 -5.47
N VAL A 167 -11.58 -18.44 -6.20
CA VAL A 167 -10.17 -18.30 -5.84
C VAL A 167 -10.04 -17.10 -4.91
N VAL A 168 -9.71 -17.37 -3.65
CA VAL A 168 -9.54 -16.36 -2.60
C VAL A 168 -8.14 -16.46 -2.03
N TYR A 169 -7.71 -15.40 -1.35
CA TYR A 169 -6.44 -15.42 -0.63
C TYR A 169 -6.66 -15.30 0.87
N ARG A 170 -5.71 -15.83 1.64
CA ARG A 170 -5.57 -15.59 3.07
C ARG A 170 -4.13 -15.31 3.38
N ASP A 171 -3.90 -14.17 4.00
CA ASP A 171 -2.58 -13.79 4.45
C ASP A 171 -2.28 -14.47 5.79
N ALA A 172 -1.09 -15.08 5.88
CA ALA A 172 -0.59 -15.70 7.08
C ALA A 172 0.85 -15.22 7.34
N LYS A 173 1.25 -15.20 8.62
CA LYS A 173 2.53 -14.65 9.07
C LYS A 173 3.76 -15.18 8.30
N SER A 174 3.71 -16.40 7.80
CA SER A 174 4.84 -17.06 7.13
C SER A 174 4.65 -17.28 5.62
N TYR A 175 3.45 -16.97 5.09
CA TYR A 175 3.10 -17.17 3.68
C TYR A 175 1.76 -16.54 3.33
N PHE A 176 1.61 -16.20 2.06
CA PHE A 176 0.35 -15.79 1.48
C PHE A 176 -0.34 -17.00 0.81
N ALA A 177 -1.48 -17.42 1.35
CA ALA A 177 -2.19 -18.60 0.88
C ALA A 177 -3.17 -18.26 -0.24
N VAL A 178 -3.13 -18.99 -1.35
CA VAL A 178 -4.16 -18.96 -2.39
C VAL A 178 -5.02 -20.21 -2.26
N LEU A 179 -6.31 -20.02 -2.01
CA LEU A 179 -7.27 -21.07 -1.66
C LEU A 179 -8.41 -21.12 -2.68
N LEU A 180 -9.01 -22.30 -2.81
CA LEU A 180 -10.29 -22.49 -3.47
C LEU A 180 -11.42 -22.55 -2.42
N ASP A 181 -12.51 -21.84 -2.66
CA ASP A 181 -13.73 -21.81 -1.84
C ASP A 181 -13.47 -21.42 -0.36
N ASP A 182 -12.49 -20.56 -0.10
CA ASP A 182 -12.13 -20.11 1.25
C ASP A 182 -11.84 -21.25 2.25
N ASN A 183 -11.34 -22.38 1.73
CA ASN A 183 -11.09 -23.58 2.53
C ASN A 183 -9.60 -23.90 2.61
N ASN A 184 -9.05 -23.90 3.83
CA ASN A 184 -7.64 -24.24 4.08
C ASN A 184 -7.26 -25.66 3.60
N ARG A 185 -8.22 -26.58 3.47
CA ARG A 185 -7.99 -27.93 2.92
C ARG A 185 -7.91 -27.96 1.38
N ARG A 186 -8.25 -26.85 0.73
CA ARG A 186 -8.24 -26.65 -0.72
C ARG A 186 -7.25 -25.53 -1.09
N THR A 187 -6.01 -25.68 -0.63
CA THR A 187 -4.93 -24.72 -0.97
C THR A 187 -4.43 -25.01 -2.39
N ILE A 188 -4.39 -23.98 -3.23
CA ILE A 188 -3.87 -24.02 -4.60
C ILE A 188 -2.37 -23.72 -4.60
N ALA A 189 -1.96 -22.67 -3.89
CA ALA A 189 -0.56 -22.25 -3.81
C ALA A 189 -0.28 -21.54 -2.49
N ARG A 190 1.00 -21.48 -2.11
CA ARG A 190 1.52 -20.61 -1.04
C ARG A 190 2.62 -19.74 -1.60
N LEU A 191 2.51 -18.43 -1.44
CA LEU A 191 3.57 -17.49 -1.83
C LEU A 191 4.39 -17.16 -0.59
N HIS A 192 5.69 -17.41 -0.62
CA HIS A 192 6.60 -17.10 0.47
C HIS A 192 7.49 -15.93 0.05
N PHE A 193 6.98 -14.71 0.17
CA PHE A 193 7.68 -13.50 -0.26
C PHE A 193 8.32 -12.74 0.91
N ASN A 194 8.17 -13.26 2.14
CA ASN A 194 8.62 -12.62 3.39
C ASN A 194 10.15 -12.64 3.58
N ARG A 195 10.92 -13.19 2.64
CA ARG A 195 12.38 -13.36 2.71
C ARG A 195 13.05 -12.81 1.46
N SER A 196 14.37 -12.59 1.55
CA SER A 196 15.22 -12.15 0.43
C SER A 196 15.13 -13.08 -0.79
N GLN A 197 15.07 -14.40 -0.55
CA GLN A 197 14.74 -15.40 -1.57
C GLN A 197 13.25 -15.72 -1.52
N LYS A 198 12.57 -15.52 -2.65
CA LYS A 198 11.14 -15.81 -2.80
C LYS A 198 10.93 -17.28 -3.15
N TYR A 199 9.84 -17.85 -2.68
CA TYR A 199 9.45 -19.21 -3.04
C TYR A 199 7.97 -19.31 -3.41
N LEU A 200 7.68 -20.13 -4.42
CA LEU A 200 6.35 -20.60 -4.76
C LEU A 200 6.15 -22.01 -4.20
N GLY A 201 5.21 -22.15 -3.26
CA GLY A 201 4.74 -23.43 -2.74
C GLY A 201 3.65 -24.02 -3.62
N VAL A 202 3.92 -25.18 -4.22
CA VAL A 202 2.99 -25.94 -5.07
C VAL A 202 2.70 -27.28 -4.40
N PHE A 203 1.49 -27.81 -4.57
CA PHE A 203 1.04 -29.05 -3.93
C PHE A 203 1.01 -30.22 -4.92
N ASP A 204 1.46 -31.39 -4.45
CA ASP A 204 1.36 -32.65 -5.19
C ASP A 204 0.04 -33.41 -4.92
N ASP A 205 -0.12 -34.59 -5.51
CA ASP A 205 -1.28 -35.48 -5.30
C ASP A 205 -1.49 -35.87 -3.83
N ASN A 206 -0.40 -35.95 -3.06
CA ASN A 206 -0.42 -36.33 -1.65
C ASN A 206 -0.65 -35.12 -0.71
N LYS A 207 -0.94 -33.94 -1.27
CA LYS A 207 -1.09 -32.66 -0.54
C LYS A 207 0.19 -32.24 0.18
N VAL A 208 1.36 -32.69 -0.29
CA VAL A 208 2.66 -32.28 0.20
C VAL A 208 3.08 -31.01 -0.54
N GLU A 209 3.49 -30.00 0.22
CA GLU A 209 3.99 -28.74 -0.31
C GLU A 209 5.44 -28.89 -0.78
N THR A 210 5.70 -28.52 -2.03
CA THR A 210 7.06 -28.37 -2.57
C THR A 210 7.34 -26.88 -2.81
N ARG A 211 8.43 -26.38 -2.23
CA ARG A 211 8.86 -24.97 -2.39
C ARG A 211 9.82 -24.84 -3.55
N HIS A 212 9.44 -24.05 -4.53
CA HIS A 212 10.26 -23.71 -5.69
C HIS A 212 10.81 -22.28 -5.53
N PRO A 213 12.15 -22.09 -5.54
CA PRO A 213 12.71 -20.74 -5.49
C PRO A 213 12.36 -19.99 -6.78
N ILE A 214 11.92 -18.75 -6.63
CA ILE A 214 11.66 -17.85 -7.77
C ILE A 214 12.43 -16.55 -7.58
N THR A 215 12.89 -15.95 -8.67
CA THR A 215 13.59 -14.65 -8.65
C THR A 215 12.66 -13.51 -9.04
N SER A 216 11.75 -13.78 -9.97
CA SER A 216 10.74 -12.86 -10.48
C SER A 216 9.33 -13.48 -10.40
N LEU A 217 8.28 -12.64 -10.40
CA LEU A 217 6.90 -13.12 -10.40
C LEU A 217 6.51 -13.85 -11.71
N ASP A 218 7.20 -13.56 -12.81
CA ASP A 218 6.94 -14.19 -14.11
C ASP A 218 7.24 -15.70 -14.08
N GLU A 219 8.15 -16.14 -13.22
CA GLU A 219 8.48 -17.57 -13.03
C GLU A 219 7.29 -18.37 -12.46
N ILE A 220 6.24 -17.72 -11.95
CA ILE A 220 5.00 -18.41 -11.54
C ILE A 220 4.34 -19.09 -12.74
N TYR A 221 4.49 -18.54 -13.96
CA TYR A 221 3.93 -19.14 -15.18
C TYR A 221 4.58 -20.48 -15.54
N ASP A 222 5.83 -20.73 -15.13
CA ASP A 222 6.51 -22.01 -15.37
C ASP A 222 5.86 -23.16 -14.58
N TYR A 223 5.09 -22.83 -13.55
CA TYR A 223 4.33 -23.77 -12.72
C TYR A 223 2.84 -23.80 -13.04
N ALA A 224 2.42 -23.18 -14.15
CA ALA A 224 1.01 -23.03 -14.50
C ALA A 224 0.24 -24.36 -14.57
N ASP A 225 0.84 -25.40 -15.15
CA ASP A 225 0.20 -26.71 -15.29
C ASP A 225 -0.06 -27.37 -13.93
N LYS A 226 0.90 -27.29 -13.01
CA LYS A 226 0.74 -27.82 -11.64
C LYS A 226 -0.32 -27.07 -10.83
N LEU A 227 -0.40 -25.75 -11.02
CA LEU A 227 -1.42 -24.91 -10.37
C LEU A 227 -2.82 -25.26 -10.87
N ARG A 228 -2.98 -25.46 -12.19
CA ARG A 228 -4.24 -25.91 -12.79
C ARG A 228 -4.64 -27.30 -12.31
N GLU A 229 -3.72 -28.25 -12.31
CA GLU A 229 -3.96 -29.61 -11.82
C GLU A 229 -4.42 -29.61 -10.36
N THR A 230 -3.78 -28.80 -9.51
CA THR A 230 -4.16 -28.66 -8.10
C THR A 230 -5.57 -28.07 -7.96
N ALA A 231 -5.92 -27.05 -8.74
CA ALA A 231 -7.26 -26.46 -8.72
C ALA A 231 -8.33 -27.45 -9.21
N ASP A 232 -8.05 -28.19 -10.28
CA ASP A 232 -8.94 -29.20 -10.87
C ASP A 232 -9.22 -30.35 -9.89
N ARG A 233 -8.18 -30.80 -9.16
CA ARG A 233 -8.30 -31.80 -8.10
C ARG A 233 -9.23 -31.33 -6.98
N HIS A 234 -9.11 -30.08 -6.56
CA HIS A 234 -9.96 -29.50 -5.50
C HIS A 234 -11.39 -29.24 -5.98
N ASP A 235 -11.60 -28.99 -7.27
CA ASP A 235 -12.93 -28.81 -7.84
C ASP A 235 -13.66 -30.14 -8.02
N THR A 236 -12.97 -31.16 -8.54
CA THR A 236 -13.53 -32.51 -8.72
C THR A 236 -13.86 -33.18 -7.39
N ALA A 237 -13.07 -32.94 -6.34
CA ALA A 237 -13.36 -33.41 -4.98
C ALA A 237 -14.55 -32.70 -4.30
N ALA A 238 -15.18 -31.72 -4.96
CA ALA A 238 -16.39 -31.04 -4.50
C ALA A 238 -17.69 -31.60 -5.09
N ALA A 239 -17.59 -32.45 -6.12
CA ALA A 239 -18.71 -33.18 -6.73
C ALA A 239 -18.85 -34.59 -6.13
#